data_AF-D8R457-F1
#
_entry.id   AF-D8R457-F1
#
_cell.length_a   1.000
_cell.length_b   1.000
_cell.length_c   1.000
_cell.angle_alpha   90.00
_cell.angle_beta   90.00
_cell.angle_gamma   90.00
#
_symmetry.space_group_name_H-M   'P 1'
#
loop_
_entity.id
_entity.type
_entity.pdbx_description
1 polymer ?
#
loop_
_entity_poly.entity_id
_entity_poly.type
_entity_poly.pdbx_seq_one_letter_code
_entity_poly.pdbx_strand_id
1 'polypeptide(L)' 'SSTFCINDEDHTFGNSIRYVLNGDPRVTFCGYSVPHPSDNRVNVRVQTTGK' A
#
# COMPACT_ATOMS: atom_id res chain seq x y z
N SER A 1 -8.76 -9.17 3.15
CA SER A 1 -7.77 -8.35 2.42
C SER A 1 -8.50 -7.26 1.70
N SER A 2 -7.89 -6.08 1.57
CA SER A 2 -8.51 -4.93 0.93
C SER A 2 -7.48 -4.13 0.14
N THR A 3 -7.93 -3.45 -0.91
CA THR A 3 -7.12 -2.52 -1.70
C THR A 3 -7.71 -1.13 -1.54
N PHE A 4 -6.85 -0.17 -1.22
CA PHE A 4 -7.19 1.24 -1.05
C PHE A 4 -6.56 2.04 -2.16
N CYS A 5 -7.30 2.98 -2.73
CA CYS A 5 -6.80 3.93 -3.71
C CYS A 5 -6.60 5.27 -3.01
N ILE A 6 -5.40 5.83 -3.14
CA ILE A 6 -5.01 7.07 -2.49
C ILE A 6 -4.62 8.02 -3.61
N ASN A 7 -5.41 9.09 -3.75
CA ASN A 7 -5.20 10.11 -4.78
C ASN A 7 -4.14 11.11 -4.31
N ASP A 8 -3.54 11.79 -5.27
CA ASP A 8 -2.50 12.81 -5.10
C ASP A 8 -1.24 12.31 -4.37
N GLU A 9 -0.97 11.01 -4.48
CA GLU A 9 0.18 10.35 -3.85
C GLU A 9 0.96 9.50 -4.86
N ASP A 10 2.22 9.21 -4.52
CA ASP A 10 3.18 8.52 -5.38
C ASP A 10 4.05 7.48 -4.64
N HIS A 11 5.15 7.06 -5.27
CA HIS A 11 6.11 6.11 -4.70
C HIS A 11 6.67 6.52 -3.33
N THR A 12 6.80 7.81 -3.04
CA THR A 12 7.33 8.31 -1.78
C THR A 12 6.45 7.85 -0.61
N PHE A 13 5.15 8.08 -0.74
CA PHE A 13 4.17 7.67 0.25
C PHE A 13 3.91 6.15 0.21
N GLY A 14 3.73 5.58 -0.99
CA GLY A 14 3.49 4.15 -1.17
C GLY A 14 4.60 3.27 -0.58
N ASN A 15 5.87 3.64 -0.78
CA ASN A 15 7.00 2.91 -0.24
C ASN A 15 7.08 3.01 1.30
N SER A 16 6.80 4.19 1.85
CA SER A 16 6.76 4.42 3.30
C SER A 16 5.74 3.50 3.98
N ILE A 17 4.50 3.46 3.48
CA ILE A 17 3.45 2.58 4.02
C ILE A 17 3.84 1.10 3.88
N ARG A 18 4.33 0.71 2.70
CA ARG A 18 4.74 -0.68 2.43
C ARG A 18 5.86 -1.13 3.37
N TYR A 19 6.80 -0.25 3.72
CA TYR A 19 7.86 -0.56 4.67
C TYR A 19 7.31 -0.75 6.08
N VAL A 20 6.51 0.21 6.57
CA VAL A 20 5.95 0.17 7.94
C VAL A 20 5.04 -1.04 8.14
N LEU A 21 4.11 -1.29 7.22
CA LEU A 21 3.11 -2.36 7.38
C LEU A 21 3.72 -3.76 7.25
N ASN A 22 4.75 -3.96 6.42
CA ASN A 22 5.42 -5.26 6.35
C ASN A 22 6.26 -5.57 7.60
N GLY A 23 6.52 -4.58 8.46
CA GLY A 23 7.15 -4.79 9.77
C GLY A 23 6.17 -5.16 10.89
N ASP A 24 4.86 -5.05 10.65
CA ASP A 24 3.84 -5.33 11.67
C ASP A 24 3.45 -6.82 11.67
N PRO A 25 3.58 -7.55 12.80
CA PRO A 25 3.22 -8.98 12.88
C PRO A 25 1.73 -9.27 12.65
N ARG A 26 0.86 -8.25 12.67
CA ARG A 26 -0.58 -8.37 12.37
C ARG A 26 -0.88 -8.31 10.86
N VAL A 27 0.11 -7.96 10.04
CA VAL A 27 0.01 -7.85 8.59
C VAL A 27 0.69 -9.05 7.96
N THR A 28 -0.04 -9.79 7.13
CA THR A 28 0.52 -10.91 6.36
C THR A 28 1.10 -10.47 5.02
N PHE A 29 0.57 -9.38 4.45
CA PHE A 29 1.06 -8.81 3.20
C PHE A 29 0.69 -7.34 3.07
N CYS A 30 1.66 -6.52 2.69
CA CYS A 30 1.42 -5.16 2.20
C CYS A 30 2.23 -4.88 0.93
N GLY A 31 1.56 -4.38 -0.11
CA GLY A 31 2.19 -3.92 -1.34
C GLY A 31 1.48 -2.69 -1.90
N TYR A 32 2.17 -1.94 -2.77
CA TYR A 32 1.59 -0.80 -3.46
C TYR A 32 1.91 -0.84 -4.96
N SER A 33 1.09 -0.17 -5.75
CA SER A 33 1.34 0.06 -7.19
C SER A 33 0.84 1.43 -7.63
N VAL A 34 1.56 2.04 -8.56
CA VAL A 34 1.11 3.22 -9.32
C VAL A 34 0.59 2.69 -10.65
N PRO A 35 -0.72 2.83 -10.97
CA PRO A 35 -1.31 2.24 -12.18
C PRO A 35 -0.68 2.76 -13.48
N HIS A 36 -0.34 4.04 -13.51
CA HIS A 36 0.29 4.71 -14.63
C HIS A 36 1.17 5.87 -14.13
N PRO A 37 2.40 6.08 -14.63
CA PRO A 37 3.30 7.12 -14.13
C PRO A 37 2.76 8.56 -14.21
N SER A 38 1.83 8.82 -15.13
CA SER A 38 1.19 10.15 -15.28
C SER A 38 -0.05 10.34 -14.39
N ASP A 39 -0.44 9.31 -13.63
CA ASP A 39 -1.59 9.33 -12.74
C ASP A 39 -1.11 9.49 -11.31
N ASN A 40 -1.50 10.58 -10.65
CA ASN A 40 -1.12 10.85 -9.27
C ASN A 40 -2.02 10.05 -8.33
N ARG A 41 -1.91 8.73 -8.36
CA ARG A 41 -2.56 7.86 -7.39
C ARG A 41 -1.77 6.59 -7.14
N VAL A 42 -1.91 6.09 -5.92
CA VAL A 42 -1.31 4.83 -5.48
C VAL A 42 -2.41 3.90 -5.01
N ASN A 43 -2.34 2.64 -5.46
CA ASN A 43 -3.14 1.56 -4.91
C ASN A 43 -2.32 0.83 -3.86
N VAL A 44 -2.83 0.73 -2.63
CA VAL A 44 -2.22 -0.01 -1.53
C VAL A 44 -3.06 -1.23 -1.21
N ARG A 45 -2.48 -2.43 -1.30
CA ARG A 45 -3.14 -3.69 -0.94
C ARG A 45 -2.62 -4.17 0.41
N VAL A 46 -3.53 -4.39 1.35
CA VAL A 46 -3.22 -4.89 2.70
C VAL A 46 -3.99 -6.17 2.98
N GLN A 47 -3.29 -7.15 3.53
CA GLN A 47 -3.86 -8.38 4.08
C GLN A 47 -3.36 -8.54 5.51
N THR A 48 -4.31 -8.73 6.43
CA THR A 48 -4.03 -8.96 7.85
C THR A 48 -4.08 -10.45 8.17
N THR A 49 -3.65 -10.82 9.38
CA THR A 49 -3.70 -12.19 9.90
C THR A 49 -5.13 -12.68 10.18
N GLY A 50 -6.13 -11.78 10.17
CA GLY A 50 -7.54 -12.15 10.32
C GLY A 50 -7.95 -12.61 11.73
N LYS A 51 -7.14 -12.30 12.75
CA LYS A 51 -7.55 -12.41 14.15
C LYS A 51 -8.41 -11.23 14.58
#